data_AF-A0A089HZU9-F1
#
_entry.id   AF-A0A089HZU9-F1
#
_cell.length_a   1.000
_cell.length_b   1.000
_cell.length_c   1.000
_cell.angle_alpha   90.00
_cell.angle_beta   90.00
_cell.angle_gamma   90.00
#
_symmetry.space_group_name_H-M   'P 1'
#
loop_
_entity.id
_entity.type
_entity.pdbx_description
1 polymer ?
#
loop_
_entity_poly.entity_id
_entity_poly.type
_entity_poly.pdbx_seq_one_letter_code
_entity_poly.pdbx_strand_id
1 'polypeptide(L)'
;MMGKDRYENIKIPEQLASVIYNAQKSASARKRSLRTMRFASLIAACIMLLFTVNIPSVSHAMSKIPVVGKIVQVLQFGGGGERTDGARVGTEAAENTLKIHFSSGNEPVANVPSYTVEQKGAPNRLIFTFNGTRQFDYETIEKDLHTLPLVKDVYRNIILDDSAMRFVVELKDGVKHSISEFKDPGYLELKLTPNGESAPPHEVFSIRTGEMLLGEEMGILEELYPDEDISFIKTATGNFIAVIGEYDTVEEAKNKLKEITEHEFYNGEFYVDSWMSNESPK
;
A
#
# COMPACT_ATOMS: atom_id res chain seq x y z
N MET A 1 -52.38 3.56 -12.41
CA MET A 1 -51.69 2.30 -12.78
C MET A 1 -50.38 2.25 -12.02
N MET A 2 -50.20 1.19 -11.21
CA MET A 2 -49.20 1.07 -10.14
C MET A 2 -47.83 0.61 -10.65
N GLY A 3 -46.76 1.04 -9.97
CA GLY A 3 -45.35 0.77 -10.27
C GLY A 3 -44.85 -0.66 -10.01
N LYS A 4 -45.68 -1.69 -10.18
CA LYS A 4 -45.27 -3.11 -10.02
C LYS A 4 -44.80 -3.74 -11.34
N ASP A 5 -45.32 -3.29 -12.48
CA ASP A 5 -45.05 -3.90 -13.79
C ASP A 5 -43.65 -3.57 -14.37
N ARG A 6 -42.84 -2.75 -13.67
CA ARG A 6 -41.47 -2.39 -14.11
C ARG A 6 -40.38 -3.30 -13.56
N TYR A 7 -40.68 -4.17 -12.59
CA TYR A 7 -39.67 -5.04 -11.96
C TYR A 7 -39.55 -6.42 -12.61
N GLU A 8 -40.56 -6.88 -13.35
CA GLU A 8 -40.58 -8.23 -13.94
C GLU A 8 -39.81 -8.36 -15.25
N ASN A 9 -39.28 -7.26 -15.82
CA ASN A 9 -38.58 -7.26 -17.12
C ASN A 9 -37.09 -6.90 -17.06
N ILE A 10 -36.46 -6.96 -15.88
CA ILE A 10 -35.01 -6.79 -15.79
C ILE A 10 -34.35 -8.11 -16.22
N LYS A 11 -33.88 -8.18 -17.47
CA LYS A 11 -33.04 -9.28 -17.94
C LYS A 11 -31.78 -9.35 -17.07
N ILE A 12 -31.57 -10.49 -16.42
CA ILE A 12 -30.35 -10.79 -15.67
C ILE A 12 -29.20 -10.89 -16.68
N PRO A 13 -28.16 -10.03 -16.60
CA PRO A 13 -27.01 -10.11 -17.51
C PRO A 13 -26.29 -11.46 -17.37
N GLU A 14 -25.95 -12.10 -18.49
CA GLU A 14 -25.21 -13.38 -18.53
C GLU A 14 -23.86 -13.32 -17.79
N GLN A 15 -23.29 -12.13 -17.63
CA GLN A 15 -22.02 -11.89 -16.93
C GLN A 15 -22.11 -12.11 -15.41
N LEU A 16 -23.29 -12.09 -14.79
CA LEU A 16 -23.44 -12.34 -13.34
C LEU A 16 -22.99 -13.75 -12.94
N ALA A 17 -23.26 -14.75 -13.78
CA ALA A 17 -22.83 -16.12 -13.51
C ALA A 17 -21.30 -16.26 -13.51
N SER A 18 -20.62 -15.53 -14.40
CA SER A 18 -19.15 -15.53 -14.47
C SER A 18 -18.52 -14.81 -13.27
N VAL A 19 -19.15 -13.74 -12.78
CA VAL A 19 -18.71 -13.02 -11.57
C VAL A 19 -18.89 -13.87 -10.32
N ILE A 20 -20.01 -14.61 -10.21
CA ILE A 20 -20.26 -15.53 -9.10
C ILE A 20 -19.29 -16.72 -9.14
N TYR A 21 -19.02 -17.29 -10.32
CA TYR A 21 -18.07 -18.39 -10.49
C TYR A 21 -16.63 -17.96 -10.17
N ASN A 22 -16.21 -16.78 -10.62
CA ASN A 22 -14.91 -16.23 -10.30
C ASN A 22 -14.79 -15.91 -8.81
N ALA A 23 -15.84 -15.35 -8.19
CA ALA A 23 -15.88 -15.12 -6.74
C ALA A 23 -15.79 -16.44 -5.94
N GLN A 24 -16.45 -17.52 -6.38
CA GLN A 24 -16.35 -18.84 -5.76
C GLN A 24 -14.97 -19.49 -5.95
N LYS A 25 -14.32 -19.29 -7.10
CA LYS A 25 -12.96 -19.79 -7.35
C LYS A 25 -11.92 -19.04 -6.50
N SER A 26 -12.05 -17.73 -6.36
CA SER A 26 -11.23 -16.91 -5.46
C SER A 26 -11.46 -17.27 -3.98
N ALA A 27 -12.71 -17.56 -3.59
CA ALA A 27 -13.06 -17.98 -2.24
C ALA A 27 -12.56 -19.41 -1.89
N SER A 28 -12.50 -20.31 -2.88
CA SER A 28 -11.97 -21.67 -2.68
C SER A 28 -10.43 -21.71 -2.65
N ALA A 29 -9.75 -20.86 -3.42
CA ALA A 29 -8.30 -20.64 -3.29
C ALA A 29 -7.94 -20.09 -1.90
N ARG A 30 -8.74 -19.15 -1.37
CA ARG A 30 -8.59 -18.62 0.00
C ARG A 30 -8.93 -19.64 1.09
N LYS A 31 -9.72 -20.67 0.79
CA LYS A 31 -10.11 -21.72 1.75
C LYS A 31 -8.96 -22.66 2.16
N ARG A 32 -7.85 -22.70 1.40
CA ARG A 32 -6.60 -23.35 1.84
C ARG A 32 -5.80 -22.48 2.82
N SER A 33 -5.88 -21.16 2.69
CA SER A 33 -5.26 -20.18 3.59
C SER A 33 -6.05 -20.00 4.91
N LEU A 34 -7.37 -20.23 4.91
CA LEU A 34 -8.23 -20.01 6.09
C LEU A 34 -8.17 -21.10 7.18
N ARG A 35 -7.29 -22.10 7.09
CA ARG A 35 -7.16 -23.11 8.18
C ARG A 35 -6.41 -22.58 9.42
N THR A 36 -5.77 -21.41 9.32
CA THR A 36 -5.09 -20.69 10.41
C THR A 36 -5.97 -19.69 11.16
N MET A 37 -7.20 -19.39 10.70
CA MET A 37 -8.14 -18.53 11.43
C MET A 37 -8.88 -19.28 12.58
N ARG A 38 -8.16 -20.00 13.44
CA ARG A 38 -8.75 -20.59 14.66
C ARG A 38 -8.55 -19.77 15.93
N PHE A 39 -7.84 -18.64 15.87
CA PHE A 39 -7.67 -17.72 17.01
C PHE A 39 -8.15 -16.28 16.76
N ALA A 40 -8.82 -16.00 15.64
CA ALA A 40 -9.40 -14.68 15.35
C ALA A 40 -10.86 -14.51 15.84
N SER A 41 -11.25 -15.19 16.91
CA SER A 41 -12.59 -15.03 17.49
C SER A 41 -12.60 -13.88 18.50
N LEU A 42 -12.44 -12.64 18.02
CA LEU A 42 -12.91 -11.41 18.72
C LEU A 42 -12.91 -10.14 17.86
N ILE A 43 -12.52 -10.17 16.58
CA ILE A 43 -12.70 -9.04 15.64
C ILE A 43 -13.47 -9.52 14.40
N ALA A 44 -14.66 -10.07 14.64
CA ALA A 44 -15.59 -10.49 13.59
C ALA A 44 -16.77 -9.53 13.52
N ALA A 45 -16.52 -8.27 13.14
CA ALA A 45 -17.51 -7.34 12.61
C ALA A 45 -16.85 -6.02 12.16
N CYS A 46 -16.20 -5.98 10.98
CA CYS A 46 -15.93 -4.74 10.22
C CYS A 46 -15.37 -5.01 8.80
N ILE A 47 -15.83 -6.05 8.09
CA ILE A 47 -15.33 -6.39 6.74
C ILE A 47 -16.26 -5.91 5.60
N MET A 48 -17.29 -5.10 5.87
CA MET A 48 -18.18 -4.56 4.82
C MET A 48 -18.54 -3.10 5.11
N LEU A 49 -17.57 -2.18 5.02
CA LEU A 49 -17.82 -0.73 4.93
C LEU A 49 -16.54 0.02 4.52
N LEU A 50 -16.18 -0.05 3.24
CA LEU A 50 -15.45 1.05 2.59
C LEU A 50 -16.34 1.63 1.49
N PHE A 51 -17.44 2.22 1.95
CA PHE A 51 -18.17 3.20 1.17
C PHE A 51 -17.31 4.46 1.09
N THR A 52 -17.33 5.08 -0.07
CA THR A 52 -16.85 6.44 -0.36
C THR A 52 -16.86 7.33 0.89
N VAL A 53 -15.69 7.56 1.48
CA VAL A 53 -15.54 8.63 2.45
C VAL A 53 -15.76 9.93 1.68
N ASN A 54 -16.92 10.54 1.90
CA ASN A 54 -17.22 11.89 1.44
C ASN A 54 -16.34 12.84 2.24
N ILE A 55 -15.08 13.01 1.81
CA ILE A 55 -14.17 14.01 2.34
C ILE A 55 -14.65 15.37 1.80
N PRO A 56 -15.25 16.24 2.62
CA PRO A 56 -15.91 17.46 2.12
C PRO A 56 -14.93 18.43 1.43
N SER A 57 -13.62 18.30 1.68
CA SER A 57 -12.57 19.15 1.09
C SER A 57 -12.14 18.72 -0.33
N VAL A 58 -12.52 17.54 -0.81
CA VAL A 58 -12.14 17.08 -2.16
C VAL A 58 -13.01 17.73 -3.24
N SER A 59 -14.25 18.11 -2.92
CA SER A 59 -15.18 18.71 -3.88
C SER A 59 -14.83 20.13 -4.32
N HIS A 60 -14.14 20.92 -3.47
CA HIS A 60 -13.91 22.35 -3.74
C HIS A 60 -12.61 22.64 -4.50
N ALA A 61 -11.68 21.68 -4.56
CA ALA A 61 -10.42 21.81 -5.29
C ALA A 61 -10.47 21.26 -6.73
N MET A 62 -11.60 20.67 -7.15
CA MET A 62 -11.74 19.96 -8.43
C MET A 62 -12.10 20.84 -9.65
N SER A 63 -12.20 22.17 -9.50
CA SER A 63 -12.66 23.06 -10.58
C SER A 63 -11.57 23.67 -11.46
N LYS A 64 -10.28 23.42 -11.18
CA LYS A 64 -9.17 24.17 -11.82
C LYS A 64 -8.07 23.37 -12.49
N ILE A 65 -8.14 22.04 -12.50
CA ILE A 65 -7.17 21.19 -13.21
C ILE A 65 -7.96 20.35 -14.22
N PRO A 66 -7.66 20.43 -15.53
CA PRO A 66 -8.28 19.52 -16.50
C PRO A 66 -7.82 18.10 -16.15
N VAL A 67 -8.69 17.36 -15.47
CA VAL A 67 -8.52 15.93 -15.23
C VAL A 67 -8.68 15.24 -16.57
N VAL A 68 -7.63 14.57 -17.04
CA VAL A 68 -7.68 13.70 -18.22
C VAL A 68 -8.15 12.34 -17.72
N GLY A 69 -9.16 11.73 -18.34
CA GLY A 69 -9.66 10.41 -17.94
C GLY A 69 -10.80 10.42 -16.91
N LYS A 70 -11.29 9.23 -16.57
CA LYS A 70 -12.44 9.00 -15.68
C LYS A 70 -11.95 8.47 -14.34
N ILE A 71 -12.43 9.05 -13.24
CA ILE A 71 -12.16 8.54 -11.90
C ILE A 71 -12.78 7.15 -11.77
N VAL A 72 -11.96 6.21 -11.30
CA VAL A 72 -12.37 4.85 -10.90
C VAL A 72 -12.68 4.83 -9.41
N GLN A 73 -11.74 5.30 -8.58
CA GLN A 73 -11.87 5.33 -7.13
C GLN A 73 -10.94 6.36 -6.47
N VAL A 74 -11.25 6.70 -5.20
CA VAL A 74 -10.41 7.52 -4.33
C VAL A 74 -10.29 6.82 -2.98
N LEU A 75 -9.05 6.59 -2.52
CA LEU A 75 -8.73 5.85 -1.30
C LEU A 75 -7.62 6.53 -0.50
N GLN A 76 -7.51 6.17 0.79
CA GLN A 76 -6.36 6.53 1.63
C GLN A 76 -5.30 5.43 1.59
N PHE A 77 -5.71 4.17 1.67
CA PHE A 77 -4.87 2.98 1.53
C PHE A 77 -5.75 1.84 1.00
N GLY A 78 -5.14 0.77 0.48
CA GLY A 78 -5.84 -0.33 -0.17
C GLY A 78 -5.25 -0.65 -1.55
N GLY A 79 -6.03 -1.25 -2.44
CA GLY A 79 -5.54 -1.65 -3.75
C GLY A 79 -6.59 -1.55 -4.84
N GLY A 80 -6.13 -1.70 -6.08
CA GLY A 80 -6.97 -1.55 -7.26
C GLY A 80 -6.25 -2.00 -8.52
N GLY A 81 -6.69 -1.47 -9.66
CA GLY A 81 -6.12 -1.78 -10.97
C GLY A 81 -6.48 -3.18 -11.49
N GLU A 82 -5.85 -3.54 -12.60
CA GLU A 82 -6.08 -4.78 -13.32
C GLU A 82 -4.78 -5.53 -13.58
N ARG A 83 -4.88 -6.83 -13.87
CA ARG A 83 -3.71 -7.62 -14.23
C ARG A 83 -3.16 -7.15 -15.56
N THR A 84 -1.92 -6.66 -15.56
CA THR A 84 -1.18 -6.26 -16.76
C THR A 84 0.07 -7.13 -16.90
N ASP A 85 0.76 -7.01 -18.04
CA ASP A 85 1.98 -7.75 -18.32
C ASP A 85 3.06 -6.80 -18.85
N GLY A 86 3.99 -6.42 -17.97
CA GLY A 86 5.15 -5.62 -18.31
C GLY A 86 4.87 -4.14 -18.61
N ALA A 87 3.89 -3.53 -17.93
CA ALA A 87 3.70 -2.08 -18.04
C ALA A 87 4.95 -1.32 -17.54
N ARG A 88 5.26 -0.22 -18.22
CA ARG A 88 6.26 0.77 -17.80
C ARG A 88 5.62 1.75 -16.84
N VAL A 89 6.38 2.20 -15.86
CA VAL A 89 5.94 3.22 -14.90
C VAL A 89 6.73 4.49 -15.10
N GLY A 90 6.03 5.61 -15.16
CA GLY A 90 6.60 6.95 -15.18
C GLY A 90 5.85 7.87 -14.22
N THR A 91 6.46 8.99 -13.88
CA THR A 91 5.90 9.95 -12.93
C THR A 91 5.91 11.37 -13.48
N GLU A 92 5.00 12.18 -12.93
CA GLU A 92 4.98 13.63 -13.12
C GLU A 92 4.60 14.27 -11.79
N ALA A 93 5.49 15.09 -11.24
CA ALA A 93 5.25 15.85 -10.01
C ALA A 93 4.78 17.27 -10.31
N ALA A 94 3.78 17.73 -9.54
CA ALA A 94 3.28 19.09 -9.57
C ALA A 94 2.84 19.53 -8.17
N GLU A 95 3.51 20.54 -7.61
CA GLU A 95 3.26 21.09 -6.27
C GLU A 95 3.25 20.03 -5.15
N ASN A 96 2.06 19.56 -4.74
CA ASN A 96 1.84 18.55 -3.71
C ASN A 96 1.21 17.26 -4.28
N THR A 97 1.29 17.09 -5.59
CA THR A 97 0.67 15.98 -6.32
C THR A 97 1.72 15.24 -7.12
N LEU A 98 1.73 13.91 -7.02
CA LEU A 98 2.45 13.02 -7.94
C LEU A 98 1.42 12.27 -8.78
N LYS A 99 1.57 12.32 -10.10
CA LYS A 99 0.89 11.39 -10.98
C LYS A 99 1.83 10.25 -11.35
N ILE A 100 1.32 9.04 -11.29
CA ILE A 100 2.01 7.81 -11.66
C ILE A 100 1.30 7.27 -12.89
N HIS A 101 1.96 7.38 -14.03
CA HIS A 101 1.44 7.00 -15.35
C HIS A 101 1.96 5.63 -15.75
N PHE A 102 1.17 4.95 -16.56
CA PHE A 102 1.49 3.61 -17.03
C PHE A 102 1.43 3.57 -18.56
N SER A 103 2.38 2.87 -19.17
CA SER A 103 2.44 2.71 -20.62
C SER A 103 2.84 1.28 -21.02
N SER A 104 2.41 0.89 -22.22
CA SER A 104 2.87 -0.31 -22.91
C SER A 104 3.47 0.13 -24.24
N GLY A 105 4.76 -0.11 -24.44
CA GLY A 105 5.44 0.55 -25.56
C GLY A 105 5.54 2.06 -25.33
N ASN A 106 5.10 2.84 -26.32
CA ASN A 106 5.02 4.30 -26.25
C ASN A 106 3.58 4.79 -25.99
N GLU A 107 2.64 3.87 -25.77
CA GLU A 107 1.22 4.18 -25.65
C GLU A 107 0.75 4.09 -24.20
N PRO A 108 -0.06 5.05 -23.71
CA PRO A 108 -0.71 4.94 -22.40
C PRO A 108 -1.59 3.69 -22.33
N VAL A 109 -1.60 3.02 -21.17
CA VAL A 109 -2.58 1.95 -20.93
C VAL A 109 -3.92 2.54 -20.51
N ALA A 110 -5.01 1.84 -20.79
CA ALA A 110 -6.36 2.31 -20.43
C ALA A 110 -6.65 2.20 -18.92
N ASN A 111 -6.11 1.18 -18.25
CA ASN A 111 -6.33 0.88 -16.84
C ASN A 111 -4.99 0.82 -16.08
N VAL A 112 -5.02 1.14 -14.79
CA VAL A 112 -3.86 1.06 -13.90
C VAL A 112 -3.48 -0.42 -13.65
N PRO A 113 -2.18 -0.80 -13.67
CA PRO A 113 -1.72 -2.11 -13.22
C PRO A 113 -2.13 -2.42 -11.79
N SER A 114 -2.35 -3.70 -11.47
CA SER A 114 -2.74 -4.12 -10.13
C SER A 114 -1.78 -3.55 -9.08
N TYR A 115 -2.31 -2.88 -8.07
CA TYR A 115 -1.49 -2.20 -7.07
C TYR A 115 -2.04 -2.35 -5.66
N THR A 116 -1.16 -2.16 -4.68
CA THR A 116 -1.50 -1.87 -3.29
C THR A 116 -0.75 -0.63 -2.82
N VAL A 117 -1.39 0.12 -1.93
CA VAL A 117 -0.77 1.19 -1.15
C VAL A 117 -1.12 0.99 0.30
N GLU A 118 -0.09 0.84 1.12
CA GLU A 118 -0.20 0.68 2.56
C GLU A 118 0.34 1.90 3.28
N GLN A 119 -0.20 2.18 4.45
CA GLN A 119 0.35 3.19 5.35
C GLN A 119 0.91 2.50 6.59
N LYS A 120 2.14 2.84 6.95
CA LYS A 120 2.80 2.42 8.20
C LYS A 120 3.24 3.65 8.98
N GLY A 121 3.29 3.55 10.30
CA GLY A 121 3.86 4.55 11.18
C GLY A 121 5.32 4.23 11.50
N ALA A 122 5.85 5.05 12.42
CA ALA A 122 7.17 4.92 13.01
C ALA A 122 8.32 4.60 12.01
N PRO A 123 8.58 5.45 10.99
CA PRO A 123 7.94 6.74 10.69
C PRO A 123 6.77 6.65 9.69
N ASN A 124 6.03 7.75 9.51
CA ASN A 124 4.89 7.83 8.58
C ASN A 124 5.31 7.56 7.13
N ARG A 125 4.92 6.39 6.61
CA ARG A 125 5.37 5.87 5.32
C ARG A 125 4.19 5.37 4.49
N LEU A 126 4.21 5.69 3.19
CA LEU A 126 3.37 5.05 2.19
C LEU A 126 4.18 4.01 1.42
N ILE A 127 3.70 2.78 1.38
CA ILE A 127 4.35 1.67 0.68
C ILE A 127 3.54 1.36 -0.57
N PHE A 128 4.08 1.67 -1.74
CA PHE A 128 3.46 1.37 -3.02
C PHE A 128 3.99 0.05 -3.54
N THR A 129 3.09 -0.88 -3.89
CA THR A 129 3.44 -2.10 -4.65
C THR A 129 2.65 -2.13 -5.95
N PHE A 130 3.34 -2.28 -7.08
CA PHE A 130 2.73 -2.43 -8.41
C PHE A 130 3.07 -3.81 -8.97
N ASN A 131 2.06 -4.55 -9.44
CA ASN A 131 2.19 -5.88 -10.03
C ASN A 131 1.92 -5.84 -11.53
N GLY A 132 2.54 -6.76 -12.28
CA GLY A 132 2.46 -6.79 -13.75
C GLY A 132 3.27 -5.68 -14.42
N THR A 133 4.31 -5.20 -13.74
CA THR A 133 5.18 -4.11 -14.21
C THR A 133 6.61 -4.63 -14.32
N ARG A 134 7.39 -4.21 -15.32
CA ARG A 134 8.75 -4.78 -15.60
C ARG A 134 9.82 -3.75 -15.93
N GLN A 135 9.44 -2.50 -16.16
CA GLN A 135 10.38 -1.44 -16.52
C GLN A 135 10.14 -0.22 -15.63
N PHE A 136 11.16 0.05 -14.83
CA PHE A 136 11.10 0.97 -13.72
C PHE A 136 12.22 1.98 -13.83
N ASP A 137 11.87 3.23 -14.06
CA ASP A 137 12.80 4.34 -13.85
C ASP A 137 12.63 4.86 -12.43
N TYR A 138 13.21 4.13 -11.49
CA TYR A 138 13.14 4.51 -10.09
C TYR A 138 13.86 5.82 -9.80
N GLU A 139 14.94 6.14 -10.53
CA GLU A 139 15.66 7.40 -10.35
C GLU A 139 14.74 8.60 -10.65
N THR A 140 13.92 8.47 -11.70
CA THR A 140 12.88 9.48 -12.00
C THR A 140 11.79 9.52 -10.92
N ILE A 141 11.31 8.37 -10.43
CA ILE A 141 10.32 8.30 -9.34
C ILE A 141 10.83 9.01 -8.08
N GLU A 142 12.05 8.67 -7.64
CA GLU A 142 12.72 9.26 -6.48
C GLU A 142 12.88 10.76 -6.67
N LYS A 143 13.41 11.20 -7.82
CA LYS A 143 13.60 12.61 -8.14
C LYS A 143 12.29 13.40 -8.10
N ASP A 144 11.23 12.89 -8.74
CA ASP A 144 9.93 13.56 -8.81
C ASP A 144 9.29 13.68 -7.43
N LEU A 145 9.30 12.61 -6.64
CA LEU A 145 8.78 12.62 -5.28
C LEU A 145 9.55 13.59 -4.36
N HIS A 146 10.88 13.68 -4.49
CA HIS A 146 11.67 14.64 -3.72
C HIS A 146 11.38 16.11 -4.05
N THR A 147 10.74 16.40 -5.19
CA THR A 147 10.27 17.77 -5.46
C THR A 147 9.07 18.17 -4.60
N LEU A 148 8.35 17.20 -4.02
CA LEU A 148 7.17 17.47 -3.19
C LEU A 148 7.61 17.89 -1.78
N PRO A 149 7.18 19.07 -1.29
CA PRO A 149 7.68 19.63 -0.03
C PRO A 149 7.25 18.84 1.22
N LEU A 150 6.29 17.94 1.09
CA LEU A 150 5.74 17.11 2.18
C LEU A 150 6.36 15.72 2.26
N VAL A 151 7.22 15.36 1.30
CA VAL A 151 8.01 14.13 1.32
C VAL A 151 9.28 14.37 2.14
N LYS A 152 9.62 13.40 3.00
CA LYS A 152 10.83 13.38 3.84
C LYS A 152 11.93 12.55 3.19
N ASP A 153 11.62 11.33 2.75
CA ASP A 153 12.56 10.46 2.03
C ASP A 153 11.80 9.54 1.06
N VAL A 154 12.53 8.96 0.10
CA VAL A 154 12.02 7.95 -0.83
C VAL A 154 13.06 6.85 -0.95
N TYR A 155 12.64 5.58 -0.92
CA TYR A 155 13.57 4.47 -1.09
C TYR A 155 12.93 3.25 -1.77
N ARG A 156 13.78 2.47 -2.43
CA ARG A 156 13.39 1.16 -3.00
C ARG A 156 13.12 0.18 -1.87
N ASN A 157 12.18 -0.71 -2.09
CA ASN A 157 11.98 -1.87 -1.25
C ASN A 157 12.00 -3.10 -2.18
N ILE A 158 13.04 -3.91 -2.05
CA ILE A 158 13.28 -5.05 -2.95
C ILE A 158 12.38 -6.21 -2.54
N ILE A 159 11.64 -6.74 -3.51
CA ILE A 159 10.81 -7.94 -3.41
C ILE A 159 11.27 -8.96 -4.45
N LEU A 160 11.01 -10.24 -4.21
CA LEU A 160 11.46 -11.34 -5.08
C LEU A 160 10.54 -11.62 -6.28
N ASP A 161 9.50 -10.80 -6.47
CA ASP A 161 8.63 -10.86 -7.64
C ASP A 161 9.21 -9.98 -8.78
N ASP A 162 9.74 -10.64 -9.82
CA ASP A 162 10.36 -10.02 -11.01
C ASP A 162 9.37 -9.24 -11.89
N SER A 163 8.07 -9.37 -11.61
CA SER A 163 6.97 -8.73 -12.30
C SER A 163 6.25 -7.73 -11.39
N ALA A 164 6.83 -7.40 -10.25
CA ALA A 164 6.37 -6.37 -9.36
C ALA A 164 7.48 -5.39 -8.98
N MET A 165 7.06 -4.21 -8.52
CA MET A 165 7.96 -3.31 -7.82
C MET A 165 7.33 -2.77 -6.56
N ARG A 166 8.20 -2.43 -5.62
CA ARG A 166 7.81 -1.75 -4.39
C ARG A 166 8.75 -0.58 -4.10
N PHE A 167 8.16 0.54 -3.69
CA PHE A 167 8.89 1.67 -3.17
C PHE A 167 8.15 2.29 -1.99
N VAL A 168 8.91 3.02 -1.17
CA VAL A 168 8.39 3.67 0.03
C VAL A 168 8.56 5.18 -0.10
N VAL A 169 7.52 5.90 0.28
CA VAL A 169 7.51 7.35 0.41
C VAL A 169 7.35 7.68 1.89
N GLU A 170 8.41 8.16 2.52
CA GLU A 170 8.35 8.67 3.89
C GLU A 170 7.83 10.10 3.87
N LEU A 171 6.80 10.38 4.67
CA LEU A 171 6.14 11.68 4.73
C LEU A 171 6.61 12.45 5.97
N LYS A 172 6.55 13.78 5.88
CA LYS A 172 6.71 14.64 7.06
C LYS A 172 5.55 14.46 8.04
N ASP A 173 5.78 14.85 9.28
CA ASP A 173 4.73 14.86 10.31
C ASP A 173 3.56 15.75 9.92
N GLY A 174 2.35 15.34 10.33
CA GLY A 174 1.13 16.08 10.00
C GLY A 174 0.86 16.15 8.50
N VAL A 175 1.12 15.08 7.74
CA VAL A 175 0.72 15.01 6.32
C VAL A 175 -0.49 14.10 6.18
N LYS A 176 -1.52 14.60 5.49
CA LYS A 176 -2.65 13.80 5.00
C LYS A 176 -2.44 13.51 3.51
N HIS A 177 -2.85 12.33 3.07
CA HIS A 177 -2.79 11.95 1.67
C HIS A 177 -4.12 11.42 1.15
N SER A 178 -4.24 11.42 -0.18
CA SER A 178 -5.28 10.72 -0.92
C SER A 178 -4.72 10.15 -2.20
N ILE A 179 -5.14 8.95 -2.58
CA ILE A 179 -4.77 8.28 -3.81
C ILE A 179 -6.02 8.16 -4.67
N SER A 180 -5.96 8.69 -5.89
CA SER A 180 -7.05 8.62 -6.86
C SER A 180 -6.63 7.78 -8.05
N GLU A 181 -7.48 6.83 -8.43
CA GLU A 181 -7.28 5.98 -9.61
C GLU A 181 -8.12 6.49 -10.77
N PHE A 182 -7.50 6.58 -11.95
CA PHE A 182 -8.13 7.02 -13.18
C PHE A 182 -7.99 5.96 -14.28
N LYS A 183 -8.87 6.04 -15.28
CA LYS A 183 -8.82 5.25 -16.51
C LYS A 183 -9.08 6.11 -17.75
N ASP A 184 -8.70 5.60 -18.91
CA ASP A 184 -8.81 6.26 -20.21
C ASP A 184 -8.13 7.65 -20.27
N PRO A 185 -6.80 7.78 -20.01
CA PRO A 185 -5.84 6.71 -19.73
C PRO A 185 -5.71 6.37 -18.24
N GLY A 186 -5.09 5.23 -17.95
CA GLY A 186 -4.83 4.72 -16.62
C GLY A 186 -3.69 5.45 -15.93
N TYR A 187 -3.93 6.03 -14.75
CA TYR A 187 -2.91 6.57 -13.87
C TYR A 187 -3.38 6.62 -12.41
N LEU A 188 -2.43 6.69 -11.48
CA LEU A 188 -2.69 7.03 -10.08
C LEU A 188 -2.27 8.47 -9.79
N GLU A 189 -3.01 9.14 -8.92
CA GLU A 189 -2.66 10.46 -8.40
C GLU A 189 -2.52 10.38 -6.87
N LEU A 190 -1.30 10.56 -6.37
CA LEU A 190 -1.03 10.81 -4.96
C LEU A 190 -1.11 12.31 -4.72
N LYS A 191 -2.04 12.74 -3.87
CA LYS A 191 -2.14 14.12 -3.41
C LYS A 191 -1.79 14.21 -1.92
N LEU A 192 -0.86 15.08 -1.59
CA LEU A 192 -0.41 15.36 -0.23
C LEU A 192 -0.97 16.70 0.24
N THR A 193 -1.33 16.79 1.50
CA THR A 193 -1.85 18.02 2.12
C THR A 193 -1.28 18.16 3.52
N PRO A 194 -0.83 19.37 3.92
CA PRO A 194 -0.50 19.63 5.31
C PRO A 194 -1.77 19.45 6.15
N ASN A 195 -1.63 18.70 7.23
CA ASN A 195 -2.57 18.58 8.31
C ASN A 195 -1.95 19.29 9.51
N GLY A 196 -2.53 20.42 9.92
CA GLY A 196 -2.06 21.17 11.10
C GLY A 196 -2.20 20.43 12.43
N GLU A 197 -2.69 19.19 12.39
CA GLU A 197 -2.87 18.29 13.53
C GLU A 197 -1.97 17.07 13.31
N SER A 198 -0.86 17.00 14.05
CA SER A 198 -0.07 15.79 14.21
C SER A 198 -0.14 15.37 15.67
N ALA A 199 -0.32 14.07 15.92
CA ALA A 199 -0.08 13.55 17.26
C ALA A 199 1.36 13.89 17.67
N PRO A 200 1.61 14.26 18.94
CA PRO A 200 2.97 14.43 19.42
C PRO A 200 3.79 13.15 19.17
N PRO A 201 5.07 13.29 18.76
CA PRO A 201 5.97 12.15 18.71
C PRO A 201 5.98 11.42 20.05
N HIS A 202 5.95 10.09 19.98
CA HIS A 202 5.97 9.20 21.13
C HIS A 202 6.93 8.06 20.82
N GLU A 203 7.43 7.42 21.87
CA GLU A 203 8.24 6.21 21.72
C GLU A 203 7.36 5.06 21.24
N VAL A 204 7.83 4.35 20.22
CA VAL A 204 7.21 3.13 19.68
C VAL A 204 8.18 1.98 19.86
N PHE A 205 7.66 0.85 20.32
CA PHE A 205 8.39 -0.40 20.40
C PHE A 205 8.08 -1.25 19.19
N SER A 206 9.09 -1.89 18.61
CA SER A 206 8.91 -2.78 17.46
C SER A 206 9.90 -3.93 17.53
N ILE A 207 9.63 -4.95 16.74
CA ILE A 207 10.58 -6.04 16.50
C ILE A 207 11.34 -5.71 15.23
N ARG A 208 12.67 -5.73 15.27
CA ARG A 208 13.50 -5.42 14.11
C ARG A 208 14.69 -6.35 13.96
N THR A 209 15.26 -6.32 12.76
CA THR A 209 16.58 -6.90 12.50
C THR A 209 17.71 -5.92 12.80
N GLY A 210 18.94 -6.43 12.73
CA GLY A 210 20.12 -5.60 12.48
C GLY A 210 20.03 -4.89 11.12
N GLU A 211 20.93 -3.93 10.90
CA GLU A 211 21.04 -3.25 9.62
C GLU A 211 21.51 -4.21 8.51
N MET A 212 20.86 -4.13 7.35
CA MET A 212 21.22 -4.84 6.11
C MET A 212 21.37 -3.85 4.96
N LEU A 213 22.10 -4.26 3.92
CA LEU A 213 22.21 -3.49 2.69
C LEU A 213 20.93 -3.63 1.86
N LEU A 214 20.67 -2.65 0.99
CA LEU A 214 19.64 -2.78 -0.04
C LEU A 214 19.99 -3.99 -0.94
N GLY A 215 19.16 -5.03 -0.91
CA GLY A 215 19.40 -6.23 -1.72
C GLY A 215 18.27 -7.25 -1.61
N GLU A 216 18.49 -8.40 -2.28
CA GLU A 216 17.55 -9.54 -2.29
C GLU A 216 17.29 -10.11 -0.90
N GLU A 217 18.21 -9.93 0.05
CA GLU A 217 18.03 -10.35 1.45
C GLU A 217 16.74 -9.80 2.08
N MET A 218 16.33 -8.59 1.70
CA MET A 218 15.07 -8.01 2.14
C MET A 218 13.88 -8.86 1.68
N GLY A 219 13.83 -9.21 0.39
CA GLY A 219 12.77 -10.05 -0.15
C GLY A 219 12.80 -11.48 0.37
N ILE A 220 14.01 -12.05 0.58
CA ILE A 220 14.18 -13.37 1.19
C ILE A 220 13.60 -13.38 2.61
N LEU A 221 13.87 -12.34 3.40
CA LEU A 221 13.37 -12.25 4.76
C LEU A 221 11.84 -12.17 4.81
N GLU A 222 11.22 -11.41 3.92
CA GLU A 222 9.75 -11.37 3.81
C GLU A 222 9.15 -12.74 3.44
N GLU A 223 9.80 -13.49 2.54
CA GLU A 223 9.36 -14.85 2.17
C GLU A 223 9.58 -15.88 3.28
N LEU A 224 10.59 -15.70 4.13
CA LEU A 224 10.84 -16.57 5.28
C LEU A 224 9.77 -16.42 6.36
N TYR A 225 9.09 -15.27 6.44
CA TYR A 225 8.06 -14.99 7.45
C TYR A 225 6.76 -14.51 6.79
N PRO A 226 6.10 -15.36 5.98
CA PRO A 226 4.97 -14.94 5.15
C PRO A 226 3.70 -14.61 5.94
N ASP A 227 3.64 -15.04 7.21
CA ASP A 227 2.55 -14.73 8.13
C ASP A 227 2.79 -13.43 8.92
N GLU A 228 3.98 -12.84 8.80
CA GLU A 228 4.36 -11.61 9.50
C GLU A 228 4.26 -10.38 8.59
N ASP A 229 3.80 -9.28 9.16
CA ASP A 229 3.63 -8.00 8.48
C ASP A 229 4.96 -7.22 8.46
N ILE A 230 5.95 -7.77 7.75
CA ILE A 230 7.28 -7.18 7.63
C ILE A 230 7.23 -5.96 6.72
N SER A 231 7.75 -4.83 7.21
CA SER A 231 8.05 -3.65 6.40
C SER A 231 9.51 -3.22 6.58
N PHE A 232 10.07 -2.54 5.59
CA PHE A 232 11.47 -2.11 5.64
C PHE A 232 11.59 -0.61 5.88
N ILE A 233 12.47 -0.22 6.80
CA ILE A 233 12.81 1.17 7.08
C ILE A 233 14.25 1.42 6.68
N LYS A 234 14.48 2.50 5.93
CA LYS A 234 15.83 3.05 5.70
C LYS A 234 16.29 3.79 6.95
N THR A 235 17.42 3.37 7.51
CA THR A 235 17.98 3.92 8.74
C THR A 235 18.72 5.23 8.46
N ALA A 236 19.09 5.95 9.52
CA ALA A 236 19.86 7.18 9.41
C ALA A 236 21.26 6.99 8.77
N THR A 237 21.78 5.76 8.75
CA THR A 237 23.07 5.42 8.10
C THR A 237 22.92 5.13 6.60
N GLY A 238 21.69 5.05 6.09
CA GLY A 238 21.37 4.68 4.71
C GLY A 238 21.22 3.17 4.48
N ASN A 239 21.36 2.36 5.52
CA ASN A 239 21.07 0.93 5.50
C ASN A 239 19.57 0.66 5.73
N PHE A 240 19.19 -0.61 5.82
CA PHE A 240 17.80 -1.03 5.97
C PHE A 240 17.61 -1.93 7.17
N ILE A 241 16.44 -1.88 7.78
CA ILE A 241 16.00 -2.83 8.79
C ILE A 241 14.64 -3.38 8.40
N ALA A 242 14.39 -4.64 8.71
CA ALA A 242 13.04 -5.18 8.70
C ALA A 242 12.37 -4.88 10.03
N VAL A 243 11.10 -4.50 10.01
CA VAL A 243 10.31 -4.14 11.18
C VAL A 243 8.98 -4.86 11.16
N ILE A 244 8.59 -5.41 12.31
CA ILE A 244 7.31 -6.06 12.56
C ILE A 244 6.61 -5.34 13.71
N GLY A 245 5.41 -4.84 13.40
CA GLY A 245 4.51 -4.21 14.35
C GLY A 245 4.98 -2.84 14.88
N GLU A 246 4.03 -2.15 15.50
CA GLU A 246 4.20 -0.89 16.21
C GLU A 246 3.44 -1.06 17.53
N TYR A 247 4.15 -1.04 18.66
CA TYR A 247 3.61 -1.36 19.97
C TYR A 247 3.79 -0.18 20.93
N ASP A 248 2.79 0.03 21.79
CA ASP A 248 2.81 1.08 22.82
C ASP A 248 3.72 0.68 24.00
N THR A 249 3.93 -0.62 24.20
CA THR A 249 4.73 -1.14 25.31
C THR A 249 5.77 -2.17 24.87
N VAL A 250 6.91 -2.17 25.57
CA VAL A 250 7.97 -3.17 25.38
C VAL A 250 7.46 -4.60 25.63
N GLU A 251 6.47 -4.80 26.50
CA GLU A 251 5.95 -6.13 26.82
C GLU A 251 5.09 -6.70 25.70
N GLU A 252 4.33 -5.87 24.99
CA GLU A 252 3.62 -6.28 23.77
C GLU A 252 4.61 -6.71 22.68
N ALA A 253 5.64 -5.89 22.43
CA ALA A 253 6.70 -6.21 21.46
C ALA A 253 7.42 -7.52 21.83
N LYS A 254 7.77 -7.71 23.11
CA LYS A 254 8.39 -8.96 23.59
C LYS A 254 7.47 -10.17 23.46
N ASN A 255 6.17 -10.00 23.68
CA ASN A 255 5.22 -11.09 23.52
C ASN A 255 5.10 -11.50 22.05
N LYS A 256 5.03 -10.54 21.12
CA LYS A 256 5.08 -10.85 19.70
C LYS A 256 6.41 -11.49 19.30
N LEU A 257 7.55 -11.04 19.85
CA LEU A 257 8.85 -11.66 19.55
C LEU A 257 8.88 -13.13 19.96
N LYS A 258 8.28 -13.49 21.10
CA LYS A 258 8.17 -14.91 21.52
C LYS A 258 7.41 -15.73 20.48
N GLU A 259 6.30 -15.23 19.93
CA GLU A 259 5.56 -15.90 18.86
C GLU A 259 6.45 -16.13 17.63
N ILE A 260 7.21 -15.11 17.21
CA ILE A 260 8.14 -15.22 16.07
C ILE A 260 9.25 -16.24 16.35
N THR A 261 9.74 -16.33 17.58
CA THR A 261 10.80 -17.28 17.93
C THR A 261 10.37 -18.74 17.86
N GLU A 262 9.05 -19.01 17.80
CA GLU A 262 8.49 -20.35 17.60
C GLU A 262 8.48 -20.75 16.10
N HIS A 263 8.78 -19.83 15.19
CA HIS A 263 8.83 -20.08 13.75
C HIS A 263 9.98 -21.01 13.38
N GLU A 264 9.75 -21.96 12.45
CA GLU A 264 10.74 -23.01 12.13
C GLU A 264 12.04 -22.47 11.51
N PHE A 265 11.96 -21.31 10.85
CA PHE A 265 13.09 -20.66 10.18
C PHE A 265 13.77 -19.59 11.05
N TYR A 266 13.32 -19.42 12.31
CA TYR A 266 13.91 -18.44 13.21
C TYR A 266 15.39 -18.72 13.49
N ASN A 267 16.24 -17.73 13.21
CA ASN A 267 17.69 -17.84 13.33
C ASN A 267 18.31 -16.80 14.29
N GLY A 268 17.48 -16.04 15.00
CA GLY A 268 17.94 -15.03 15.96
C GLY A 268 18.17 -13.65 15.34
N GLU A 269 17.62 -13.41 14.16
CA GLU A 269 17.74 -12.14 13.43
C GLU A 269 16.91 -11.01 14.04
N PHE A 270 15.84 -11.33 14.78
CA PHE A 270 14.91 -10.34 15.34
C PHE A 270 15.15 -10.05 16.82
N TYR A 271 15.04 -8.77 17.19
CA TYR A 271 15.06 -8.30 18.58
C TYR A 271 14.10 -7.13 18.77
N VAL A 272 13.71 -6.86 20.02
CA VAL A 272 12.89 -5.68 20.36
C VAL A 272 13.78 -4.45 20.44
N ASP A 273 13.34 -3.37 19.80
CA ASP A 273 13.96 -2.05 19.85
C ASP A 273 12.88 -0.96 19.98
N SER A 274 13.30 0.27 20.24
CA SER A 274 12.40 1.44 20.26
C SER A 274 13.00 2.67 19.62
N TRP A 275 12.13 3.50 19.06
CA TRP A 275 12.49 4.83 18.54
C TRP A 275 11.30 5.77 18.59
N MET A 276 11.55 7.05 18.38
CA MET A 276 10.48 8.05 18.29
C MET A 276 9.68 7.86 17.00
N SER A 277 8.35 7.93 17.08
CA SER A 277 7.43 7.64 15.97
C SER A 277 7.59 8.50 14.71
N ASN A 278 8.39 9.57 14.75
CA ASN A 278 8.71 10.43 13.61
C ASN A 278 10.19 10.38 13.17
N GLU A 279 11.02 9.60 13.87
CA GLU A 279 12.43 9.43 13.58
C GLU A 279 12.70 8.15 12.81
N SER A 280 13.78 8.16 12.02
CA SER A 280 14.31 6.94 11.43
C SER A 280 15.14 6.21 12.49
N PRO A 281 14.97 4.90 12.67
CA PRO A 281 15.76 4.11 13.61
C PRO A 281 17.25 4.18 13.29
N LYS A 282 18.06 4.02 14.34
CA LYS A 282 19.52 4.04 14.29
C LYS A 282 20.11 2.65 14.12
#